data_AF-A0A1H7QMU9-F1
#
_entry.id   AF-A0A1H7QMU9-F1
#
_cell.length_a   1.000
_cell.length_b   1.000
_cell.length_c   1.000
_cell.angle_alpha   90.00
_cell.angle_beta   90.00
_cell.angle_gamma   90.00
#
_symmetry.space_group_name_H-M   'P 1'
#
loop_
_entity.id
_entity.type
_entity.pdbx_description
1 polymer ?
#
loop_
_entity_poly.entity_id
_entity_poly.type
_entity_poly.pdbx_seq_one_letter_code
_entity_poly.pdbx_strand_id
1 'polypeptide(L)'
;MTKNKIAVTVIRLTVTVLFTCAICACANSEENEDPPELFEKIPEGEHPSELARAITQVDEDTKPALSESKTDDISASDDAQEETGEANGEEIDIEELQPIDIKELEVSEAIVIDDADEDLITAADGTETDYESISDDTELPSFYTSDKTDNRDYITAVRNQGDTALCWNFAALGAVESDLLKKHEDLETDSLNLSEKHGAYYNMHKAEGSAGGGIDEDYREFVYEEGDGFLSKYDTGYLSVGGVTDYCLSILTAWKGPVVDENTNSIHVLRGQNDFYTQNADVPTDAYGNAVCHVQNVMEVPATEKNRELIKRLIVKHGSVTASICADDDYWTGKKVALYDYKKYGNGNYADHEVLIVGWNDDYPAANFITKPSENGAFICRNSWGTKYGASGYFYLSYEDSILCNNNVAAYDCAMPEDDNWYDTNYQYAGFLTHIKDPIIDQENVVYMFDKNNAEYGIVFSPESDEELSAFGYFTMSTLSNDTVSIYELPGEADGSNADYYSISVLGSPIITMDCKSITGGYHTFSLTEKIEVKKDKKYILVIKPGKEQYLVYEKAMDYTTEQHKDEWHNNLGSIHTVNTASGHSYLVDRTGNYMLRQDERDFFVKIYTKKIRNIDLITK
;
A
#
# COMPACT_ATOMS: atom_id res chain seq x y z
N MET A 1 41.32 -39.98 -65.64
CA MET A 1 41.36 -39.67 -67.09
C MET A 1 39.92 -39.42 -67.54
N THR A 2 39.53 -38.16 -67.82
CA THR A 2 39.33 -37.54 -69.18
C THR A 2 38.03 -37.98 -69.88
N LYS A 3 37.23 -37.15 -70.58
CA LYS A 3 37.26 -35.71 -71.02
C LYS A 3 35.82 -35.35 -71.52
N ASN A 4 35.30 -34.12 -71.68
CA ASN A 4 35.67 -32.70 -71.44
C ASN A 4 34.55 -32.05 -70.56
N LYS A 5 34.39 -30.76 -70.20
CA LYS A 5 34.93 -29.41 -70.53
C LYS A 5 34.44 -28.64 -71.79
N ILE A 6 33.37 -27.85 -71.61
CA ILE A 6 32.92 -26.62 -72.34
C ILE A 6 31.82 -25.98 -71.46
N ALA A 7 31.73 -24.71 -71.06
CA ALA A 7 32.57 -23.49 -71.16
C ALA A 7 32.50 -22.72 -72.52
N VAL A 8 32.42 -21.38 -72.61
CA VAL A 8 32.64 -20.22 -71.68
C VAL A 8 31.75 -19.00 -72.08
N THR A 9 31.27 -18.14 -71.15
CA THR A 9 31.30 -16.63 -71.20
C THR A 9 30.65 -15.97 -69.96
N VAL A 10 31.16 -14.81 -69.52
CA VAL A 10 30.73 -14.00 -68.36
C VAL A 10 30.63 -12.52 -68.74
N ILE A 11 29.64 -11.78 -68.22
CA ILE A 11 29.71 -10.32 -68.01
C ILE A 11 29.17 -10.00 -66.59
N ARG A 12 29.85 -9.10 -65.87
CA ARG A 12 29.38 -8.46 -64.63
C ARG A 12 28.89 -7.04 -64.94
N LEU A 13 27.96 -6.53 -64.13
CA LEU A 13 27.98 -5.12 -63.73
C LEU A 13 27.44 -4.97 -62.29
N THR A 14 27.82 -3.88 -61.60
CA THR A 14 27.50 -3.65 -60.18
C THR A 14 27.48 -2.15 -59.91
N VAL A 15 26.37 -1.59 -59.40
CA VAL A 15 26.28 -0.22 -58.89
C VAL A 15 25.33 -0.13 -57.68
N THR A 16 25.94 -0.10 -56.50
CA THR A 16 25.72 0.79 -55.35
C THR A 16 24.37 1.53 -55.16
N VAL A 17 23.67 1.16 -54.08
CA VAL A 17 23.08 2.00 -52.98
C VAL A 17 22.46 3.37 -53.30
N LEU A 18 21.22 3.58 -52.82
CA LEU A 18 20.78 4.86 -52.23
C LEU A 18 19.71 4.62 -51.13
N PHE A 19 19.74 5.45 -50.09
CA PHE A 19 18.85 5.43 -48.92
C PHE A 19 17.82 6.58 -49.06
N THR A 20 16.56 6.39 -48.67
CA THR A 20 15.63 7.49 -48.37
C THR A 20 14.42 7.01 -47.57
N CYS A 21 14.03 7.76 -46.54
CA CYS A 21 12.83 7.48 -45.75
C CYS A 21 11.58 8.12 -46.39
N ALA A 22 10.40 7.55 -46.17
CA ALA A 22 9.11 8.22 -46.35
C ALA A 22 8.08 7.65 -45.35
N ILE A 23 7.27 8.52 -44.76
CA ILE A 23 6.22 8.20 -43.78
C ILE A 23 4.85 8.41 -44.46
N CYS A 24 3.93 7.45 -44.34
CA CYS A 24 2.50 7.66 -43.99
C CYS A 24 1.58 6.44 -44.26
N ALA A 25 0.84 6.06 -43.22
CA ALA A 25 -0.63 5.96 -43.17
C ALA A 25 -1.44 4.96 -44.04
N CYS A 26 -2.31 4.23 -43.33
CA CYS A 26 -3.67 3.78 -43.68
C CYS A 26 -3.93 2.48 -44.48
N ALA A 27 -4.48 1.51 -43.71
CA ALA A 27 -5.73 0.77 -43.95
C ALA A 27 -5.77 -0.55 -44.75
N ASN A 28 -6.34 -1.56 -44.06
CA ASN A 28 -7.12 -2.72 -44.52
C ASN A 28 -6.54 -3.71 -45.55
N SER A 29 -6.31 -4.95 -45.11
CA SER A 29 -7.22 -6.07 -45.44
C SER A 29 -6.99 -7.29 -44.52
N GLU A 30 -8.00 -8.14 -44.39
CA GLU A 30 -7.98 -9.40 -43.62
C GLU A 30 -7.27 -10.52 -44.39
N GLU A 31 -6.60 -11.44 -43.69
CA GLU A 31 -6.55 -12.86 -44.07
C GLU A 31 -6.19 -13.71 -42.82
N ASN A 32 -6.84 -14.87 -42.64
CA ASN A 32 -6.71 -15.72 -41.45
C ASN A 32 -5.83 -16.95 -41.72
N GLU A 33 -4.97 -17.32 -40.78
CA GLU A 33 -4.42 -18.69 -40.65
C GLU A 33 -4.49 -19.13 -39.18
N ASP A 34 -5.09 -20.29 -38.90
CA ASP A 34 -5.36 -20.78 -37.54
C ASP A 34 -4.12 -21.43 -36.89
N PRO A 35 -3.82 -21.14 -35.60
CA PRO A 35 -2.91 -21.94 -34.78
C PRO A 35 -3.61 -23.23 -34.26
N PRO A 36 -2.85 -24.29 -33.91
CA PRO A 36 -3.42 -25.61 -33.62
C PRO A 36 -4.16 -25.71 -32.28
N GLU A 37 -5.23 -26.53 -32.26
CA GLU A 37 -6.07 -26.78 -31.09
C GLU A 37 -5.33 -27.49 -29.94
N LEU A 38 -5.56 -27.02 -28.71
CA LEU A 38 -5.34 -27.76 -27.46
C LEU A 38 -6.30 -27.23 -26.39
N PHE A 39 -6.64 -28.11 -25.43
CA PHE A 39 -7.66 -27.95 -24.37
C PHE A 39 -9.12 -28.05 -24.81
N GLU A 40 -9.94 -28.67 -23.94
CA GLU A 40 -11.30 -29.14 -24.22
C GLU A 40 -12.36 -28.09 -23.86
N LYS A 41 -13.52 -28.12 -24.54
CA LYS A 41 -14.60 -27.14 -24.35
C LYS A 41 -15.55 -27.53 -23.23
N ILE A 42 -15.88 -26.55 -22.38
CA ILE A 42 -17.09 -26.52 -21.54
C ILE A 42 -18.02 -25.41 -22.09
N PRO A 43 -19.36 -25.53 -22.07
CA PRO A 43 -20.24 -24.66 -22.84
C PRO A 43 -20.74 -23.42 -22.06
N GLU A 44 -20.73 -22.25 -22.71
CA GLU A 44 -21.43 -21.04 -22.25
C GLU A 44 -22.95 -21.10 -22.50
N GLY A 45 -23.73 -20.30 -21.77
CA GLY A 45 -25.19 -20.27 -21.86
C GLY A 45 -25.84 -18.88 -21.69
N GLU A 46 -26.39 -18.37 -22.79
CA GLU A 46 -27.57 -17.48 -22.91
C GLU A 46 -27.69 -16.18 -22.05
N HIS A 47 -27.34 -15.06 -22.69
CA HIS A 47 -28.09 -13.77 -22.74
C HIS A 47 -29.61 -13.85 -22.41
N PRO A 48 -30.28 -12.79 -21.88
CA PRO A 48 -30.72 -11.70 -22.79
C PRO A 48 -31.10 -10.28 -22.25
N SER A 49 -31.15 -9.36 -23.24
CA SER A 49 -32.19 -8.32 -23.50
C SER A 49 -31.99 -6.85 -23.08
N GLU A 50 -32.15 -5.96 -24.08
CA GLU A 50 -32.45 -4.53 -23.95
C GLU A 50 -33.95 -4.29 -23.71
N LEU A 51 -34.31 -3.20 -23.00
CA LEU A 51 -35.56 -2.39 -23.14
C LEU A 51 -35.35 -1.07 -22.35
N ALA A 52 -35.90 0.10 -22.67
CA ALA A 52 -36.47 0.64 -23.93
C ALA A 52 -36.59 2.19 -23.83
N ARG A 53 -36.78 2.88 -24.97
CA ARG A 53 -36.92 4.35 -25.06
C ARG A 53 -38.36 4.82 -24.77
N ALA A 54 -38.56 5.96 -24.08
CA ALA A 54 -39.53 7.01 -24.50
C ALA A 54 -39.61 8.31 -23.63
N ILE A 55 -39.18 9.43 -24.21
CA ILE A 55 -39.92 10.71 -24.37
C ILE A 55 -40.57 11.40 -23.12
N THR A 56 -40.08 12.60 -22.78
CA THR A 56 -40.86 13.87 -22.91
C THR A 56 -39.95 15.12 -22.83
N GLN A 57 -40.38 16.22 -23.44
CA GLN A 57 -39.76 17.57 -23.33
C GLN A 57 -40.56 18.43 -22.34
N VAL A 58 -40.00 19.58 -21.91
CA VAL A 58 -40.60 20.93 -22.09
C VAL A 58 -39.63 22.03 -21.59
N ASP A 59 -39.53 23.10 -22.38
CA ASP A 59 -39.16 24.53 -22.18
C ASP A 59 -38.23 24.93 -21.01
N GLU A 60 -37.13 25.68 -21.15
CA GLU A 60 -36.79 26.92 -21.90
C GLU A 60 -36.98 28.23 -21.08
N ASP A 61 -35.93 29.07 -21.10
CA ASP A 61 -35.79 30.46 -20.60
C ASP A 61 -36.20 30.87 -19.16
N THR A 62 -35.20 31.28 -18.36
CA THR A 62 -35.01 32.73 -18.06
C THR A 62 -33.64 33.10 -17.45
N LYS A 63 -32.97 34.09 -18.05
CA LYS A 63 -32.02 35.01 -17.37
C LYS A 63 -32.72 36.38 -17.21
N PRO A 64 -32.42 37.19 -16.18
CA PRO A 64 -31.43 38.26 -16.40
C PRO A 64 -30.64 38.76 -15.16
N ALA A 65 -29.56 39.51 -15.46
CA ALA A 65 -28.89 40.58 -14.68
C ALA A 65 -28.50 40.33 -13.19
N LEU A 66 -27.23 40.44 -12.80
CA LEU A 66 -26.35 41.64 -12.79
C LEU A 66 -26.85 42.82 -11.94
N SER A 67 -26.22 43.00 -10.78
CA SER A 67 -25.99 44.30 -10.15
C SER A 67 -24.68 44.28 -9.35
N GLU A 68 -23.71 45.11 -9.74
CA GLU A 68 -22.48 45.30 -8.97
C GLU A 68 -22.74 46.15 -7.71
N SER A 69 -21.99 45.90 -6.63
CA SER A 69 -21.71 46.92 -5.61
C SER A 69 -20.33 46.69 -4.99
N LYS A 70 -19.39 47.61 -5.25
CA LYS A 70 -18.12 47.70 -4.54
C LYS A 70 -18.32 48.41 -3.20
N THR A 71 -17.51 48.05 -2.20
CA THR A 71 -16.81 48.89 -1.20
C THR A 71 -16.48 48.02 0.02
N ASP A 72 -15.38 48.18 0.77
CA ASP A 72 -14.06 48.82 0.57
C ASP A 72 -13.21 48.34 1.78
N ASP A 73 -11.88 48.45 1.74
CA ASP A 73 -11.01 48.10 2.88
C ASP A 73 -11.31 48.91 4.15
N ILE A 74 -11.27 48.26 5.32
CA ILE A 74 -10.86 48.87 6.59
C ILE A 74 -10.04 47.85 7.40
N SER A 75 -8.85 48.26 7.80
CA SER A 75 -7.96 47.53 8.71
C SER A 75 -8.15 47.99 10.17
N ALA A 76 -8.15 47.07 11.13
CA ALA A 76 -7.68 47.33 12.49
C ALA A 76 -7.32 46.03 13.22
N SER A 77 -6.30 46.12 14.07
CA SER A 77 -5.97 45.16 15.14
C SER A 77 -6.99 45.18 16.27
N ASP A 78 -6.98 44.15 17.11
CA ASP A 78 -6.85 44.34 18.56
C ASP A 78 -6.14 43.13 19.18
N ASP A 79 -5.25 43.37 20.14
CA ASP A 79 -4.55 42.32 20.89
C ASP A 79 -5.46 41.74 21.99
N ALA A 80 -5.40 40.42 22.21
CA ALA A 80 -5.98 39.76 23.37
C ALA A 80 -4.91 38.89 24.05
N GLN A 81 -4.59 39.22 25.31
CA GLN A 81 -3.75 38.37 26.15
C GLN A 81 -4.65 37.38 26.90
N GLU A 82 -4.35 36.09 26.85
CA GLU A 82 -4.93 35.11 27.77
C GLU A 82 -3.96 34.87 28.94
N GLU A 83 -4.50 34.84 30.17
CA GLU A 83 -3.76 34.53 31.39
C GLU A 83 -3.72 33.01 31.58
N THR A 84 -2.55 32.38 31.40
CA THR A 84 -2.36 30.97 31.75
C THR A 84 -2.24 30.78 33.26
N GLY A 85 -2.87 29.72 33.79
CA GLY A 85 -2.86 29.44 35.23
C GLY A 85 -1.60 28.70 35.68
N GLU A 86 -0.93 29.20 36.72
CA GLU A 86 0.26 28.56 37.30
C GLU A 86 -0.07 27.20 37.95
N ALA A 87 0.53 26.13 37.42
CA ALA A 87 0.71 24.86 38.12
C ALA A 87 2.16 24.78 38.64
N ASN A 88 2.36 24.41 39.92
CA ASN A 88 3.70 24.35 40.51
C ASN A 88 4.45 23.09 40.08
N GLY A 89 5.14 23.16 38.94
CA GLY A 89 6.32 22.35 38.64
C GLY A 89 7.61 23.13 38.97
N GLU A 90 8.72 22.44 39.19
CA GLU A 90 10.03 23.09 39.15
C GLU A 90 10.38 23.35 37.67
N GLU A 91 10.66 24.61 37.30
CA GLU A 91 11.20 24.93 35.97
C GLU A 91 12.56 24.23 35.81
N ILE A 92 12.60 23.17 35.02
CA ILE A 92 13.85 22.55 34.57
C ILE A 92 14.51 23.53 33.60
N ASP A 93 15.78 23.86 33.86
CA ASP A 93 16.54 24.77 33.01
C ASP A 93 16.72 24.16 31.62
N ILE A 94 16.42 24.91 30.56
CA ILE A 94 16.31 24.38 29.19
C ILE A 94 17.66 23.83 28.68
N GLU A 95 18.78 24.22 29.31
CA GLU A 95 20.11 23.63 29.07
C GLU A 95 20.23 22.13 29.43
N GLU A 96 19.29 21.53 30.19
CA GLU A 96 19.26 20.08 30.45
C GLU A 96 18.64 19.26 29.32
N LEU A 97 17.72 19.81 28.52
CA LEU A 97 17.08 19.08 27.41
C LEU A 97 18.01 19.05 26.20
N GLN A 98 18.40 17.86 25.75
CA GLN A 98 19.37 17.69 24.67
C GLN A 98 18.78 16.88 23.51
N PRO A 99 18.08 17.50 22.54
CA PRO A 99 17.54 16.81 21.37
C PRO A 99 18.62 16.01 20.63
N ILE A 100 18.30 14.75 20.31
CA ILE A 100 19.18 13.89 19.54
C ILE A 100 19.29 14.40 18.10
N ASP A 101 20.50 14.35 17.55
CA ASP A 101 20.85 14.85 16.21
C ASP A 101 21.12 13.64 15.32
N ILE A 102 20.01 13.10 14.81
CA ILE A 102 19.99 12.00 13.84
C ILE A 102 19.75 12.63 12.47
N LYS A 103 20.54 12.22 11.49
CA LYS A 103 20.43 12.74 10.12
C LYS A 103 19.07 12.35 9.53
N GLU A 104 18.28 13.34 9.12
CA GLU A 104 17.10 13.13 8.30
C GLU A 104 17.48 12.68 6.88
N LEU A 105 16.64 11.84 6.29
CA LEU A 105 16.69 11.39 4.91
C LEU A 105 15.35 11.70 4.22
N GLU A 106 15.45 12.11 2.96
CA GLU A 106 14.36 12.07 1.99
C GLU A 106 14.79 11.03 0.95
N VAL A 107 14.01 9.96 0.79
CA VAL A 107 14.28 8.87 -0.16
C VAL A 107 13.11 8.70 -1.13
N SER A 108 13.37 8.14 -2.30
CA SER A 108 12.32 7.83 -3.28
C SER A 108 11.35 6.77 -2.73
N GLU A 109 10.08 6.87 -3.10
CA GLU A 109 8.95 6.07 -2.57
C GLU A 109 9.19 4.56 -2.50
N ALA A 110 9.87 3.96 -3.49
CA ALA A 110 10.18 2.54 -3.50
C ALA A 110 11.26 2.18 -2.44
N ILE A 111 10.86 2.16 -1.17
CA ILE A 111 11.69 1.75 -0.04
C ILE A 111 11.91 0.24 -0.07
N VAL A 112 13.16 -0.17 0.14
CA VAL A 112 13.54 -1.58 0.18
C VAL A 112 13.92 -1.91 1.62
N ILE A 113 13.28 -2.92 2.20
CA ILE A 113 13.57 -3.38 3.57
C ILE A 113 15.05 -3.78 3.69
N ASP A 114 15.69 -3.46 4.82
CA ASP A 114 17.03 -3.93 5.14
C ASP A 114 17.06 -5.46 5.21
N ASP A 115 17.66 -6.07 4.18
CA ASP A 115 17.82 -7.50 4.02
C ASP A 115 19.03 -8.00 4.85
N ALA A 116 18.79 -8.78 5.91
CA ALA A 116 19.85 -9.23 6.82
C ALA A 116 20.88 -10.15 6.12
N ASP A 117 22.16 -10.10 6.53
CA ASP A 117 23.21 -11.00 6.01
C ASP A 117 22.95 -12.50 6.34
N GLU A 118 22.07 -12.79 7.30
CA GLU A 118 21.73 -14.13 7.77
C GLU A 118 20.52 -14.71 7.02
N ASP A 119 20.38 -16.04 7.05
CA ASP A 119 19.24 -16.75 6.47
C ASP A 119 18.01 -16.62 7.38
N LEU A 120 16.95 -15.97 6.88
CA LEU A 120 15.80 -15.55 7.69
C LEU A 120 15.03 -16.73 8.30
N ILE A 121 14.94 -17.87 7.59
CA ILE A 121 14.27 -19.09 8.08
C ILE A 121 15.11 -19.77 9.16
N THR A 122 16.44 -19.82 8.98
CA THR A 122 17.39 -20.43 9.93
C THR A 122 17.59 -19.58 11.18
N ALA A 123 17.43 -18.26 11.08
CA ALA A 123 17.58 -17.33 12.19
C ALA A 123 16.33 -17.23 13.10
N ALA A 124 15.14 -17.57 12.57
CA ALA A 124 13.87 -17.50 13.28
C ALA A 124 13.85 -18.33 14.58
N ASP A 125 13.46 -17.73 15.70
CA ASP A 125 13.22 -18.41 16.98
C ASP A 125 11.80 -18.22 17.50
N GLY A 126 11.35 -19.16 18.34
CA GLY A 126 9.98 -19.24 18.84
C GLY A 126 9.57 -18.14 19.83
N THR A 127 9.54 -16.88 19.35
CA THR A 127 8.91 -15.69 19.94
C THR A 127 8.51 -14.62 18.89
N GLU A 128 8.71 -14.85 17.59
CA GLU A 128 8.39 -13.87 16.53
C GLU A 128 6.90 -13.79 16.15
N THR A 129 6.48 -12.62 15.66
CA THR A 129 5.07 -12.30 15.32
C THR A 129 4.60 -12.95 14.01
N ASP A 130 5.53 -13.18 13.08
CA ASP A 130 5.36 -13.82 11.78
C ASP A 130 5.92 -15.26 11.76
N TYR A 131 6.30 -15.79 12.94
CA TYR A 131 6.93 -17.11 13.11
C TYR A 131 6.19 -18.24 12.40
N GLU A 132 4.88 -18.37 12.61
CA GLU A 132 4.08 -19.46 12.03
C GLU A 132 4.02 -19.45 10.49
N SER A 133 4.26 -18.29 9.87
CA SER A 133 4.22 -18.12 8.41
C SER A 133 5.53 -18.59 7.75
N ILE A 134 6.54 -18.93 8.56
CA ILE A 134 7.94 -19.08 8.15
C ILE A 134 8.57 -20.37 8.72
N SER A 135 8.18 -20.79 9.93
CA SER A 135 8.79 -21.90 10.68
C SER A 135 8.27 -23.31 10.37
N ASP A 136 7.48 -23.50 9.30
CA ASP A 136 6.94 -24.81 8.94
C ASP A 136 8.04 -25.74 8.39
N ASP A 137 8.42 -26.79 9.13
CA ASP A 137 9.41 -27.80 8.69
C ASP A 137 9.01 -28.59 7.41
N THR A 138 7.83 -28.35 6.84
CA THR A 138 7.35 -29.01 5.61
C THR A 138 8.23 -28.69 4.39
N GLU A 139 8.65 -29.74 3.68
CA GLU A 139 9.37 -29.64 2.39
C GLU A 139 8.43 -29.11 1.30
N LEU A 140 8.73 -27.91 0.78
CA LEU A 140 7.93 -27.27 -0.25
C LEU A 140 8.01 -28.02 -1.60
N PRO A 141 6.90 -28.22 -2.33
CA PRO A 141 6.90 -28.90 -3.62
C PRO A 141 7.53 -28.03 -4.73
N SER A 142 8.03 -28.67 -5.80
CA SER A 142 8.58 -27.94 -6.97
C SER A 142 7.51 -27.18 -7.79
N PHE A 143 6.24 -27.45 -7.52
CA PHE A 143 5.09 -26.76 -8.08
C PHE A 143 4.01 -26.57 -7.00
N TYR A 144 3.53 -25.35 -6.82
CA TYR A 144 2.42 -25.01 -5.94
C TYR A 144 1.61 -23.87 -6.57
N THR A 145 0.31 -23.85 -6.33
CA THR A 145 -0.56 -22.72 -6.66
C THR A 145 -1.76 -22.68 -5.73
N SER A 146 -2.02 -21.51 -5.15
CA SER A 146 -3.15 -21.30 -4.23
C SER A 146 -4.51 -21.41 -4.93
N ASP A 147 -4.56 -21.34 -6.26
CA ASP A 147 -5.82 -21.47 -7.01
C ASP A 147 -6.42 -22.89 -7.01
N LYS A 148 -5.63 -23.93 -6.68
CA LYS A 148 -6.02 -25.36 -6.79
C LYS A 148 -5.39 -26.25 -5.71
N THR A 149 -5.16 -25.73 -4.52
CA THR A 149 -4.60 -26.47 -3.38
C THR A 149 -5.70 -27.12 -2.54
N ASP A 150 -5.49 -28.34 -2.04
CA ASP A 150 -6.41 -29.09 -1.16
C ASP A 150 -7.86 -29.28 -1.65
N ASN A 151 -8.09 -29.15 -2.97
CA ASN A 151 -9.39 -29.13 -3.64
C ASN A 151 -10.25 -27.87 -3.38
N ARG A 152 -9.61 -26.78 -2.92
CA ARG A 152 -10.19 -25.44 -2.76
C ARG A 152 -9.44 -24.44 -3.64
N ASP A 153 -10.10 -23.34 -3.95
CA ASP A 153 -9.49 -22.17 -4.56
C ASP A 153 -9.34 -21.10 -3.47
N TYR A 154 -8.13 -20.56 -3.30
CA TYR A 154 -7.82 -19.50 -2.34
C TYR A 154 -7.58 -18.15 -3.03
N ILE A 155 -7.84 -18.04 -4.34
CA ILE A 155 -7.54 -16.88 -5.16
C ILE A 155 -8.82 -16.39 -5.85
N THR A 156 -9.24 -15.16 -5.57
CA THR A 156 -10.42 -14.55 -6.21
C THR A 156 -10.23 -14.38 -7.74
N ALA A 157 -11.35 -14.17 -8.45
CA ALA A 157 -11.33 -14.08 -9.91
C ALA A 157 -10.44 -12.94 -10.45
N VAL A 158 -9.88 -13.13 -11.65
CA VAL A 158 -9.05 -12.13 -12.35
C VAL A 158 -9.89 -10.90 -12.72
N ARG A 159 -9.71 -9.81 -11.96
CA ARG A 159 -10.32 -8.49 -12.23
C ARG A 159 -9.66 -7.75 -13.41
N ASN A 160 -10.21 -6.59 -13.75
CA ASN A 160 -9.70 -5.72 -14.81
C ASN A 160 -9.62 -4.28 -14.31
N GLN A 161 -8.42 -3.73 -14.11
CA GLN A 161 -8.20 -2.32 -13.77
C GLN A 161 -8.56 -1.38 -14.92
N GLY A 162 -8.67 -1.91 -16.14
CA GLY A 162 -9.00 -1.15 -17.32
C GLY A 162 -7.97 -0.07 -17.63
N ASP A 163 -8.45 1.16 -17.76
CA ASP A 163 -7.66 2.35 -18.02
C ASP A 163 -7.26 3.10 -16.70
N THR A 164 -7.34 2.45 -15.52
CA THR A 164 -6.87 3.01 -14.22
C THR A 164 -5.39 2.74 -13.93
N ALA A 165 -4.79 3.53 -13.05
CA ALA A 165 -3.43 3.32 -12.53
C ALA A 165 -3.36 2.38 -11.30
N LEU A 166 -4.48 1.80 -10.86
CA LEU A 166 -4.66 1.20 -9.53
C LEU A 166 -4.10 -0.23 -9.36
N CYS A 167 -3.09 -0.63 -10.16
CA CYS A 167 -2.49 -1.97 -10.09
C CYS A 167 -2.05 -2.37 -8.68
N TRP A 168 -1.46 -1.42 -7.94
CA TRP A 168 -1.06 -1.53 -6.54
C TRP A 168 -2.22 -1.98 -5.63
N ASN A 169 -3.40 -1.36 -5.77
CA ASN A 169 -4.58 -1.69 -4.97
C ASN A 169 -5.24 -3.02 -5.42
N PHE A 170 -5.29 -3.31 -6.73
CA PHE A 170 -5.75 -4.61 -7.26
C PHE A 170 -4.86 -5.79 -6.78
N ALA A 171 -3.57 -5.56 -6.57
CA ALA A 171 -2.66 -6.55 -6.00
C ALA A 171 -2.86 -6.68 -4.48
N ALA A 172 -2.82 -5.59 -3.73
CA ALA A 172 -2.95 -5.61 -2.27
C ALA A 172 -4.29 -6.15 -1.78
N LEU A 173 -5.43 -5.72 -2.36
CA LEU A 173 -6.73 -6.32 -2.04
C LEU A 173 -6.79 -7.79 -2.46
N GLY A 174 -6.12 -8.16 -3.56
CA GLY A 174 -5.94 -9.57 -3.92
C GLY A 174 -5.20 -10.40 -2.88
N ALA A 175 -4.22 -9.82 -2.19
CA ALA A 175 -3.50 -10.48 -1.09
C ALA A 175 -4.38 -10.59 0.17
N VAL A 176 -5.06 -9.51 0.56
CA VAL A 176 -6.06 -9.51 1.65
C VAL A 176 -7.13 -10.58 1.43
N GLU A 177 -7.69 -10.66 0.22
CA GLU A 177 -8.71 -11.66 -0.12
C GLU A 177 -8.19 -13.10 -0.03
N SER A 178 -6.93 -13.32 -0.39
CA SER A 178 -6.29 -14.64 -0.34
C SER A 178 -6.01 -15.10 1.09
N ASP A 179 -5.61 -14.19 1.98
CA ASP A 179 -5.39 -14.45 3.40
C ASP A 179 -6.72 -14.75 4.13
N LEU A 180 -7.77 -13.97 3.84
CA LEU A 180 -9.12 -14.25 4.35
C LEU A 180 -9.62 -15.64 3.90
N LEU A 181 -9.48 -15.98 2.61
CA LEU A 181 -9.86 -17.30 2.09
C LEU A 181 -9.03 -18.44 2.70
N LYS A 182 -7.81 -18.18 3.18
CA LYS A 182 -6.94 -19.15 3.86
C LYS A 182 -7.34 -19.39 5.32
N LYS A 183 -7.87 -18.37 6.01
CA LYS A 183 -8.27 -18.44 7.43
C LYS A 183 -9.70 -18.93 7.63
N HIS A 184 -10.65 -18.44 6.83
CA HIS A 184 -12.07 -18.65 7.08
C HIS A 184 -12.63 -19.75 6.16
N GLU A 185 -12.80 -20.97 6.69
CA GLU A 185 -13.30 -22.14 5.94
C GLU A 185 -14.68 -21.90 5.28
N ASP A 186 -15.46 -20.94 5.77
CA ASP A 186 -16.80 -20.60 5.27
C ASP A 186 -16.85 -19.48 4.21
N LEU A 187 -15.73 -18.79 3.95
CA LEU A 187 -15.60 -17.91 2.78
C LEU A 187 -15.33 -18.71 1.50
N GLU A 188 -15.96 -18.30 0.40
CA GLU A 188 -15.78 -18.85 -0.95
C GLU A 188 -15.32 -17.75 -1.92
N THR A 189 -14.55 -18.09 -2.97
CA THR A 189 -14.00 -17.09 -3.91
C THR A 189 -15.06 -16.25 -4.62
N ASP A 190 -16.22 -16.82 -4.95
CA ASP A 190 -17.37 -16.12 -5.54
C ASP A 190 -18.10 -15.17 -4.56
N SER A 191 -17.78 -15.22 -3.26
CA SER A 191 -18.42 -14.40 -2.22
C SER A 191 -17.62 -13.18 -1.77
N LEU A 192 -16.34 -13.10 -2.17
CA LEU A 192 -15.40 -12.10 -1.66
C LEU A 192 -14.92 -11.18 -2.79
N ASN A 193 -15.30 -9.91 -2.71
CA ASN A 193 -14.99 -8.90 -3.71
C ASN A 193 -14.80 -7.54 -3.01
N LEU A 194 -13.54 -7.12 -2.80
CA LEU A 194 -13.18 -5.88 -2.10
C LEU A 194 -12.98 -4.71 -3.08
N SER A 195 -13.31 -3.50 -2.65
CA SER A 195 -13.36 -2.29 -3.48
C SER A 195 -12.01 -1.62 -3.68
N GLU A 196 -11.45 -1.72 -4.90
CA GLU A 196 -10.29 -0.91 -5.29
C GLU A 196 -10.62 0.60 -5.35
N LYS A 197 -11.89 0.96 -5.60
CA LYS A 197 -12.34 2.37 -5.61
C LYS A 197 -12.27 3.01 -4.25
N HIS A 198 -12.71 2.32 -3.19
CA HIS A 198 -12.75 2.85 -1.84
C HIS A 198 -11.34 3.16 -1.31
N GLY A 199 -10.41 2.21 -1.47
CA GLY A 199 -9.00 2.43 -1.13
C GLY A 199 -8.39 3.56 -1.95
N ALA A 200 -8.59 3.57 -3.28
CA ALA A 200 -8.07 4.63 -4.14
C ALA A 200 -8.68 6.02 -3.84
N TYR A 201 -9.95 6.08 -3.42
CA TYR A 201 -10.61 7.32 -3.01
C TYR A 201 -9.97 7.88 -1.74
N TYR A 202 -9.88 7.07 -0.66
CA TYR A 202 -9.26 7.50 0.59
C TYR A 202 -7.72 7.56 0.57
N ASN A 203 -7.10 7.20 -0.57
CA ASN A 203 -5.73 7.57 -0.89
C ASN A 203 -5.58 9.08 -1.22
N MET A 204 -6.66 9.74 -1.66
CA MET A 204 -6.64 11.10 -2.23
C MET A 204 -7.82 11.99 -1.75
N HIS A 205 -8.42 11.66 -0.60
CA HIS A 205 -9.46 12.47 0.05
C HIS A 205 -9.36 12.36 1.58
N LYS A 206 -9.83 13.38 2.30
CA LYS A 206 -9.93 13.38 3.77
C LYS A 206 -10.82 12.25 4.29
N ALA A 207 -10.40 11.61 5.38
CA ALA A 207 -11.10 10.47 5.99
C ALA A 207 -11.36 10.73 7.48
N GLU A 208 -12.56 11.23 7.80
CA GLU A 208 -12.99 11.52 9.18
C GLU A 208 -13.51 10.26 9.90
N GLY A 209 -13.21 10.10 11.19
CA GLY A 209 -13.70 9.01 12.05
C GLY A 209 -12.63 8.08 12.63
N SER A 210 -11.35 8.43 12.59
CA SER A 210 -10.29 7.69 13.33
C SER A 210 -10.46 7.84 14.85
N ALA A 211 -9.88 6.94 15.64
CA ALA A 211 -10.01 7.00 17.10
C ALA A 211 -9.37 8.27 17.67
N GLY A 212 -10.14 9.04 18.45
CA GLY A 212 -9.75 10.36 18.93
C GLY A 212 -9.54 11.43 17.83
N GLY A 213 -9.87 11.13 16.56
CA GLY A 213 -9.54 11.96 15.41
C GLY A 213 -8.05 12.02 15.06
N GLY A 214 -7.25 11.05 15.55
CA GLY A 214 -5.79 11.11 15.56
C GLY A 214 -5.09 11.25 14.20
N ILE A 215 -5.76 10.88 13.10
CA ILE A 215 -5.30 11.11 11.71
C ILE A 215 -6.39 11.71 10.81
N ASP A 216 -7.40 12.37 11.39
CA ASP A 216 -8.54 12.90 10.63
C ASP A 216 -8.17 14.14 9.80
N GLU A 217 -7.24 14.96 10.30
CA GLU A 217 -6.71 16.14 9.58
C GLU A 217 -5.46 15.82 8.73
N ASP A 218 -5.13 14.53 8.55
CA ASP A 218 -4.08 14.06 7.63
C ASP A 218 -4.71 13.62 6.31
N TYR A 219 -4.51 14.40 5.26
CA TYR A 219 -5.13 14.18 3.96
C TYR A 219 -4.32 14.75 2.81
N ARG A 220 -4.62 14.24 1.61
CA ARG A 220 -4.18 14.80 0.34
C ARG A 220 -5.35 14.84 -0.62
N GLU A 221 -5.42 15.85 -1.47
CA GLU A 221 -6.52 16.10 -2.41
C GLU A 221 -6.03 16.71 -3.73
N PHE A 222 -6.87 16.71 -4.78
CA PHE A 222 -6.57 17.36 -6.06
C PHE A 222 -7.14 18.79 -6.10
N VAL A 223 -6.27 19.77 -6.31
CA VAL A 223 -6.60 21.21 -6.40
C VAL A 223 -6.47 21.69 -7.85
N TYR A 224 -7.54 22.29 -8.38
CA TYR A 224 -7.66 22.69 -9.78
C TYR A 224 -7.74 24.21 -9.95
N GLU A 225 -7.18 24.76 -11.03
CA GLU A 225 -7.27 26.19 -11.34
C GLU A 225 -8.66 26.63 -11.86
N GLU A 226 -9.00 27.90 -11.66
CA GLU A 226 -10.29 28.48 -12.07
C GLU A 226 -10.50 28.41 -13.59
N GLY A 227 -11.33 27.46 -14.03
CA GLY A 227 -11.71 27.25 -15.42
C GLY A 227 -11.37 25.87 -15.98
N ASP A 228 -10.63 25.05 -15.24
CA ASP A 228 -10.18 23.71 -15.66
C ASP A 228 -11.27 22.62 -15.47
N GLY A 229 -12.46 22.93 -15.98
CA GLY A 229 -13.76 22.36 -15.57
C GLY A 229 -14.08 20.93 -16.02
N PHE A 230 -13.09 20.07 -16.27
CA PHE A 230 -13.32 18.65 -16.57
C PHE A 230 -13.20 17.77 -15.32
N LEU A 231 -11.98 17.42 -14.87
CA LEU A 231 -11.81 16.50 -13.73
C LEU A 231 -12.27 17.11 -12.40
N SER A 232 -12.04 18.42 -12.22
CA SER A 232 -12.58 19.26 -11.12
C SER A 232 -14.11 19.22 -10.94
N LYS A 233 -14.86 18.67 -11.91
CA LYS A 233 -16.32 18.50 -11.84
C LYS A 233 -16.75 17.09 -11.39
N TYR A 234 -15.87 16.10 -11.52
CA TYR A 234 -16.18 14.69 -11.26
C TYR A 234 -15.40 14.11 -10.07
N ASP A 235 -14.29 14.76 -9.70
CA ASP A 235 -13.45 14.38 -8.56
C ASP A 235 -12.82 12.99 -8.69
N THR A 236 -12.50 12.59 -9.94
CA THR A 236 -12.04 11.24 -10.31
C THR A 236 -10.54 11.15 -10.61
N GLY A 237 -9.75 12.17 -10.28
CA GLY A 237 -8.29 12.16 -10.51
C GLY A 237 -7.57 11.01 -9.79
N TYR A 238 -8.12 10.57 -8.65
CA TYR A 238 -7.61 9.46 -7.83
C TYR A 238 -7.51 8.11 -8.57
N LEU A 239 -8.30 7.90 -9.64
CA LEU A 239 -8.24 6.68 -10.47
C LEU A 239 -6.98 6.61 -11.35
N SER A 240 -6.26 7.73 -11.48
CA SER A 240 -5.02 7.88 -12.25
C SER A 240 -3.80 8.08 -11.36
N VAL A 241 -3.89 7.75 -10.07
CA VAL A 241 -2.74 7.74 -9.15
C VAL A 241 -2.05 6.37 -9.20
N GLY A 242 -0.88 6.34 -9.83
CA GLY A 242 0.11 5.27 -9.69
C GLY A 242 0.63 5.22 -8.25
N GLY A 243 1.33 4.16 -7.86
CA GLY A 243 1.74 3.97 -6.47
C GLY A 243 2.22 2.56 -6.16
N VAL A 244 2.60 2.36 -4.90
CA VAL A 244 3.26 1.13 -4.40
C VAL A 244 2.51 0.54 -3.18
N THR A 245 3.04 -0.56 -2.65
CA THR A 245 2.55 -1.25 -1.45
C THR A 245 2.28 -0.29 -0.27
N ASP A 246 3.13 0.69 -0.03
CA ASP A 246 3.08 1.67 1.06
C ASP A 246 1.76 2.45 1.15
N TYR A 247 1.08 2.72 0.02
CA TYR A 247 -0.26 3.33 0.04
C TYR A 247 -1.27 2.37 0.66
N CYS A 248 -1.25 1.11 0.23
CA CYS A 248 -2.11 0.06 0.79
C CYS A 248 -1.77 -0.23 2.25
N LEU A 249 -0.50 -0.26 2.63
CA LEU A 249 -0.07 -0.39 4.02
C LEU A 249 -0.64 0.77 4.86
N SER A 250 -0.46 2.02 4.41
CA SER A 250 -0.96 3.23 5.09
C SER A 250 -2.49 3.18 5.30
N ILE A 251 -3.24 2.90 4.22
CA ILE A 251 -4.72 2.86 4.21
C ILE A 251 -5.26 1.68 5.02
N LEU A 252 -4.78 0.46 4.73
CA LEU A 252 -5.39 -0.77 5.25
C LEU A 252 -5.00 -1.03 6.71
N THR A 253 -3.78 -0.70 7.14
CA THR A 253 -3.41 -0.77 8.59
C THR A 253 -4.03 0.37 9.40
N ALA A 254 -4.50 1.44 8.75
CA ALA A 254 -5.33 2.47 9.38
C ALA A 254 -6.80 2.07 9.49
N TRP A 255 -7.20 0.94 8.89
CA TRP A 255 -8.59 0.46 8.75
C TRP A 255 -9.50 1.45 8.01
N LYS A 256 -8.93 2.20 7.04
CA LYS A 256 -9.67 2.96 6.03
C LYS A 256 -10.25 1.97 5.00
N GLY A 257 -11.20 1.15 5.44
CA GLY A 257 -11.65 -0.06 4.75
C GLY A 257 -10.75 -1.28 5.06
N PRO A 258 -10.73 -2.31 4.20
CA PRO A 258 -11.41 -2.41 2.90
C PRO A 258 -12.90 -2.75 3.03
N VAL A 259 -13.70 -2.29 2.06
CA VAL A 259 -15.16 -2.52 1.99
C VAL A 259 -15.50 -3.40 0.80
N VAL A 260 -16.71 -3.97 0.77
CA VAL A 260 -17.23 -4.72 -0.40
C VAL A 260 -17.36 -3.81 -1.62
N ASP A 261 -16.92 -4.32 -2.78
CA ASP A 261 -17.21 -3.77 -4.11
C ASP A 261 -18.69 -4.04 -4.47
N GLU A 262 -19.53 -3.09 -4.07
CA GLU A 262 -20.91 -2.95 -4.54
C GLU A 262 -21.37 -1.47 -4.57
N ASN A 263 -22.45 -1.21 -5.30
CA ASN A 263 -23.14 0.08 -5.33
C ASN A 263 -22.21 1.25 -5.71
N THR A 264 -21.91 2.19 -4.79
CA THR A 264 -21.01 3.32 -5.06
C THR A 264 -19.52 3.00 -4.80
N ASN A 265 -19.24 1.85 -4.19
CA ASN A 265 -17.88 1.33 -4.03
C ASN A 265 -17.35 0.66 -5.31
N SER A 266 -18.18 0.51 -6.34
CA SER A 266 -17.77 -0.09 -7.62
C SER A 266 -17.14 0.89 -8.60
N ILE A 267 -16.10 0.45 -9.31
CA ILE A 267 -15.53 1.17 -10.45
C ILE A 267 -16.43 0.94 -11.68
N HIS A 268 -17.09 2.00 -12.12
CA HIS A 268 -17.91 2.00 -13.33
C HIS A 268 -17.04 2.25 -14.57
N VAL A 269 -17.48 1.78 -15.75
CA VAL A 269 -16.87 2.03 -17.08
C VAL A 269 -15.34 2.12 -17.09
N LEU A 270 -14.72 0.95 -16.89
CA LEU A 270 -13.26 0.73 -16.90
C LEU A 270 -12.52 1.10 -18.21
N ARG A 271 -13.18 1.66 -19.22
CA ARG A 271 -12.58 1.97 -20.53
C ARG A 271 -13.16 3.21 -21.19
N GLY A 272 -12.29 4.07 -21.71
CA GLY A 272 -12.65 5.18 -22.59
C GLY A 272 -12.73 6.53 -21.88
N GLN A 273 -11.57 7.09 -21.50
CA GLN A 273 -11.27 8.47 -21.10
C GLN A 273 -12.44 9.35 -20.61
N ASN A 274 -13.34 9.80 -21.51
CA ASN A 274 -14.48 10.64 -21.13
C ASN A 274 -15.48 9.90 -20.22
N ASP A 275 -15.92 8.70 -20.59
CA ASP A 275 -16.90 7.94 -19.80
C ASP A 275 -16.26 7.41 -18.51
N PHE A 276 -14.98 7.05 -18.57
CA PHE A 276 -14.16 6.64 -17.43
C PHE A 276 -14.21 7.65 -16.27
N TYR A 277 -13.83 8.90 -16.51
CA TYR A 277 -13.88 9.93 -15.46
C TYR A 277 -15.30 10.40 -15.15
N THR A 278 -16.19 10.52 -16.16
CA THR A 278 -17.52 11.10 -15.92
C THR A 278 -18.51 10.16 -15.21
N GLN A 279 -18.26 8.84 -15.21
CA GLN A 279 -19.17 7.84 -14.63
C GLN A 279 -18.71 7.26 -13.29
N ASN A 280 -17.52 7.64 -12.77
CA ASN A 280 -17.01 7.25 -11.44
C ASN A 280 -17.15 8.35 -10.37
N ALA A 281 -17.91 9.41 -10.67
CA ALA A 281 -18.11 10.59 -9.82
C ALA A 281 -19.05 10.37 -8.60
N ASP A 282 -19.41 9.12 -8.33
CA ASP A 282 -20.19 8.69 -7.17
C ASP A 282 -19.24 8.31 -6.02
N VAL A 283 -19.35 9.06 -4.92
CA VAL A 283 -18.50 8.91 -3.72
C VAL A 283 -18.76 7.54 -3.05
N PRO A 284 -17.71 6.78 -2.68
CA PRO A 284 -17.84 5.52 -1.96
C PRO A 284 -18.34 5.71 -0.52
N THR A 285 -18.57 4.62 0.20
CA THR A 285 -19.02 4.63 1.62
C THR A 285 -17.92 5.08 2.58
N ASP A 286 -18.31 5.69 3.70
CA ASP A 286 -17.44 6.18 4.78
C ASP A 286 -16.28 5.24 5.17
N ALA A 287 -15.05 5.79 5.24
CA ALA A 287 -13.79 5.06 5.40
C ALA A 287 -13.78 4.00 6.53
N TYR A 288 -14.27 4.35 7.71
CA TYR A 288 -14.25 3.49 8.90
C TYR A 288 -15.60 2.81 9.20
N GLY A 289 -16.60 2.97 8.31
CA GLY A 289 -17.99 2.61 8.62
C GLY A 289 -18.36 1.14 8.41
N ASN A 290 -17.76 0.46 7.42
CA ASN A 290 -18.19 -0.87 6.96
C ASN A 290 -17.01 -1.77 6.51
N ALA A 291 -15.87 -1.70 7.21
CA ALA A 291 -14.71 -2.55 6.90
C ALA A 291 -15.06 -4.05 7.03
N VAL A 292 -14.71 -4.84 6.01
CA VAL A 292 -14.93 -6.31 5.98
C VAL A 292 -13.97 -7.03 6.93
N CYS A 293 -12.73 -6.53 6.99
CA CYS A 293 -11.65 -7.04 7.82
C CYS A 293 -10.76 -5.87 8.28
N HIS A 294 -9.98 -6.10 9.33
CA HIS A 294 -8.89 -5.21 9.74
C HIS A 294 -7.55 -5.86 9.38
N VAL A 295 -6.70 -5.18 8.61
CA VAL A 295 -5.32 -5.63 8.39
C VAL A 295 -4.51 -5.39 9.67
N GLN A 296 -3.85 -6.45 10.14
CA GLN A 296 -3.05 -6.49 11.36
C GLN A 296 -1.54 -6.51 11.05
N ASN A 297 -1.11 -7.26 10.03
CA ASN A 297 0.28 -7.26 9.59
C ASN A 297 0.40 -7.09 8.07
N VAL A 298 1.48 -6.45 7.63
CA VAL A 298 1.96 -6.39 6.25
C VAL A 298 3.43 -6.79 6.30
N MET A 299 3.71 -8.05 5.97
CA MET A 299 5.04 -8.67 6.07
C MET A 299 5.81 -8.48 4.77
N GLU A 300 6.84 -7.64 4.80
CA GLU A 300 7.64 -7.27 3.64
C GLU A 300 9.00 -7.97 3.61
N VAL A 301 9.31 -8.53 2.44
CA VAL A 301 10.52 -9.33 2.20
C VAL A 301 11.20 -8.86 0.92
N PRO A 302 12.46 -8.39 0.98
CA PRO A 302 13.26 -8.13 -0.22
C PRO A 302 13.37 -9.41 -1.07
N ALA A 303 12.97 -9.36 -2.34
CA ALA A 303 12.76 -10.56 -3.15
C ALA A 303 14.04 -11.17 -3.74
N THR A 304 15.11 -11.17 -2.94
CA THR A 304 16.41 -11.72 -3.29
C THR A 304 16.39 -13.26 -3.35
N GLU A 305 17.34 -13.86 -4.07
CA GLU A 305 17.41 -15.30 -4.28
C GLU A 305 17.36 -16.13 -2.99
N LYS A 306 18.04 -15.68 -1.93
CA LYS A 306 18.02 -16.34 -0.62
C LYS A 306 16.63 -16.33 0.04
N ASN A 307 15.88 -15.24 -0.13
CA ASN A 307 14.56 -15.06 0.48
C ASN A 307 13.45 -15.77 -0.32
N ARG A 308 13.77 -16.36 -1.49
CA ARG A 308 12.80 -17.06 -2.35
C ARG A 308 12.06 -18.19 -1.62
N GLU A 309 12.69 -18.90 -0.69
CA GLU A 309 12.00 -19.92 0.10
C GLU A 309 10.99 -19.31 1.09
N LEU A 310 11.39 -18.27 1.82
CA LEU A 310 10.52 -17.50 2.73
C LEU A 310 9.28 -16.98 1.98
N ILE A 311 9.46 -16.42 0.79
CA ILE A 311 8.37 -15.92 -0.05
C ILE A 311 7.38 -17.03 -0.42
N LYS A 312 7.86 -18.23 -0.76
CA LYS A 312 6.99 -19.40 -0.98
C LYS A 312 6.21 -19.81 0.28
N ARG A 313 6.79 -19.67 1.47
CA ARG A 313 6.13 -19.98 2.76
C ARG A 313 5.00 -19.00 3.06
N LEU A 314 5.25 -17.70 2.84
CA LEU A 314 4.22 -16.66 2.90
C LEU A 314 3.06 -16.94 1.92
N ILE A 315 3.36 -17.32 0.67
CA ILE A 315 2.36 -17.73 -0.34
C ILE A 315 1.55 -18.97 0.12
N VAL A 316 2.15 -19.92 0.84
CA VAL A 316 1.42 -21.09 1.39
C VAL A 316 0.49 -20.69 2.54
N LYS A 317 0.95 -19.85 3.47
CA LYS A 317 0.19 -19.39 4.65
C LYS A 317 -0.93 -18.40 4.28
N HIS A 318 -0.58 -17.30 3.62
CA HIS A 318 -1.47 -16.17 3.30
C HIS A 318 -2.03 -16.24 1.86
N GLY A 319 -1.80 -17.36 1.16
CA GLY A 319 -2.30 -17.61 -0.19
C GLY A 319 -1.53 -16.89 -1.30
N SER A 320 -0.95 -15.74 -1.04
CA SER A 320 -0.24 -14.93 -2.04
C SER A 320 0.66 -13.85 -1.42
N VAL A 321 1.46 -13.20 -2.25
CA VAL A 321 2.16 -11.93 -1.95
C VAL A 321 2.06 -10.96 -3.13
N THR A 322 2.08 -9.65 -2.89
CA THR A 322 2.23 -8.67 -3.98
C THR A 322 3.66 -8.66 -4.52
N ALA A 323 3.88 -8.21 -5.76
CA ALA A 323 5.21 -7.99 -6.32
C ALA A 323 5.21 -6.93 -7.43
N SER A 324 6.20 -6.03 -7.38
CA SER A 324 6.43 -5.02 -8.41
C SER A 324 7.19 -5.57 -9.62
N ILE A 325 6.80 -5.18 -10.83
CA ILE A 325 7.44 -5.56 -12.09
C ILE A 325 7.59 -4.37 -13.05
N CYS A 326 8.37 -4.54 -14.13
CA CYS A 326 8.27 -3.70 -15.32
C CYS A 326 7.49 -4.46 -16.41
N ALA A 327 6.43 -3.85 -16.93
CA ALA A 327 5.47 -4.42 -17.86
C ALA A 327 5.76 -4.10 -19.34
N ASP A 328 6.88 -3.44 -19.65
CA ASP A 328 7.41 -3.16 -21.00
C ASP A 328 7.28 -4.37 -21.94
N ASP A 329 6.65 -4.18 -23.09
CA ASP A 329 6.39 -5.21 -24.11
C ASP A 329 7.67 -5.95 -24.56
N ASP A 330 8.84 -5.31 -24.49
CA ASP A 330 10.15 -5.93 -24.85
C ASP A 330 10.49 -7.18 -24.00
N TYR A 331 9.90 -7.35 -22.81
CA TYR A 331 10.17 -8.47 -21.89
C TYR A 331 9.19 -9.65 -22.00
N TRP A 332 8.06 -9.48 -22.70
CA TRP A 332 6.95 -10.42 -22.63
C TRP A 332 6.94 -11.47 -23.73
N THR A 333 6.89 -12.74 -23.32
CA THR A 333 6.77 -13.84 -24.28
C THR A 333 5.31 -14.12 -24.63
N GLY A 334 5.02 -14.19 -25.92
CA GLY A 334 3.69 -14.47 -26.44
C GLY A 334 2.69 -13.38 -26.07
N LYS A 335 1.45 -13.76 -25.74
CA LYS A 335 0.39 -12.81 -25.36
C LYS A 335 0.44 -12.47 -23.87
N LYS A 336 1.56 -11.90 -23.40
CA LYS A 336 1.86 -11.65 -21.97
C LYS A 336 1.87 -12.95 -21.12
N VAL A 337 2.45 -14.05 -21.63
CA VAL A 337 2.41 -15.38 -20.96
C VAL A 337 3.56 -15.60 -19.98
N ALA A 338 4.72 -14.98 -20.24
CA ALA A 338 5.88 -15.02 -19.35
C ALA A 338 6.68 -13.71 -19.42
N LEU A 339 7.12 -13.19 -18.27
CA LEU A 339 7.95 -11.99 -18.12
C LEU A 339 9.36 -12.36 -17.65
N TYR A 340 10.37 -11.73 -18.24
CA TYR A 340 11.69 -11.61 -17.61
C TYR A 340 12.37 -10.30 -18.00
N ASP A 341 12.35 -9.32 -17.08
CA ASP A 341 13.26 -8.18 -17.15
C ASP A 341 14.67 -8.60 -16.73
N TYR A 342 15.61 -8.42 -17.65
CA TYR A 342 17.03 -8.69 -17.51
C TYR A 342 17.90 -7.41 -17.57
N LYS A 343 17.30 -6.22 -17.78
CA LYS A 343 17.98 -4.93 -17.70
C LYS A 343 18.23 -4.62 -16.22
N LYS A 344 19.39 -4.05 -15.90
CA LYS A 344 19.74 -3.74 -14.51
C LYS A 344 18.83 -2.63 -13.97
N TYR A 345 18.24 -2.84 -12.79
CA TYR A 345 17.53 -1.82 -12.00
C TYR A 345 18.25 -0.46 -11.92
N GLY A 346 17.46 0.62 -12.01
CA GLY A 346 17.88 2.01 -12.02
C GLY A 346 18.30 2.53 -13.40
N ASN A 347 18.43 3.86 -13.53
CA ASN A 347 18.75 4.57 -14.78
C ASN A 347 17.62 4.50 -15.84
N GLY A 348 16.36 4.53 -15.41
CA GLY A 348 15.19 4.40 -16.29
C GLY A 348 14.68 2.96 -16.45
N ASN A 349 15.10 2.05 -15.56
CA ASN A 349 14.56 0.70 -15.44
C ASN A 349 14.05 0.52 -14.01
N TYR A 350 12.75 0.72 -13.82
CA TYR A 350 12.05 0.76 -12.53
C TYR A 350 10.78 -0.10 -12.62
N ALA A 351 10.06 -0.27 -11.51
CA ALA A 351 8.71 -0.81 -11.58
C ALA A 351 7.78 0.17 -12.32
N ASP A 352 6.75 -0.36 -12.97
CA ASP A 352 5.65 0.38 -13.58
C ASP A 352 4.28 -0.30 -13.38
N HIS A 353 4.24 -1.48 -12.74
CA HIS A 353 3.04 -2.27 -12.53
C HIS A 353 3.20 -3.27 -11.36
N GLU A 354 2.19 -3.38 -10.49
CA GLU A 354 2.14 -4.34 -9.37
C GLU A 354 1.29 -5.58 -9.73
N VAL A 355 1.70 -6.77 -9.28
CA VAL A 355 0.97 -8.03 -9.50
C VAL A 355 0.84 -8.85 -8.22
N LEU A 356 0.04 -9.91 -8.27
CA LEU A 356 -0.12 -10.85 -7.15
C LEU A 356 0.56 -12.19 -7.47
N ILE A 357 1.61 -12.57 -6.75
CA ILE A 357 2.21 -13.91 -6.83
C ILE A 357 1.34 -14.88 -6.02
N VAL A 358 0.80 -15.92 -6.69
CA VAL A 358 -0.13 -16.90 -6.11
C VAL A 358 0.43 -18.32 -6.03
N GLY A 359 1.65 -18.53 -6.52
CA GLY A 359 2.27 -19.85 -6.64
C GLY A 359 3.61 -19.82 -7.36
N TRP A 360 4.14 -21.00 -7.68
CA TRP A 360 5.42 -21.16 -8.36
C TRP A 360 5.55 -22.48 -9.11
N ASN A 361 6.56 -22.54 -9.98
CA ASN A 361 6.96 -23.70 -10.75
C ASN A 361 8.49 -23.68 -10.94
N ASP A 362 9.24 -24.40 -10.11
CA ASP A 362 10.70 -24.49 -10.16
C ASP A 362 11.21 -25.20 -11.43
N ASP A 363 10.39 -26.08 -12.00
CA ASP A 363 10.67 -26.78 -13.25
C ASP A 363 10.34 -25.93 -14.50
N TYR A 364 9.84 -24.69 -14.36
CA TYR A 364 9.41 -23.85 -15.48
C TYR A 364 10.57 -23.60 -16.47
N PRO A 365 10.46 -24.03 -17.75
CA PRO A 365 11.58 -23.97 -18.67
C PRO A 365 12.06 -22.55 -18.98
N ALA A 366 13.33 -22.29 -18.71
CA ALA A 366 14.04 -21.05 -19.06
C ALA A 366 13.95 -20.67 -20.55
N ALA A 367 13.67 -21.65 -21.42
CA ALA A 367 13.48 -21.46 -22.86
C ALA A 367 12.10 -20.88 -23.24
N ASN A 368 11.21 -20.65 -22.27
CA ASN A 368 9.89 -20.03 -22.47
C ASN A 368 9.91 -18.50 -22.36
N PHE A 369 11.06 -17.89 -22.05
CA PHE A 369 11.26 -16.44 -21.97
C PHE A 369 11.99 -15.90 -23.21
N ILE A 370 11.78 -14.63 -23.61
CA ILE A 370 12.46 -13.99 -24.76
C ILE A 370 13.98 -13.94 -24.55
N THR A 371 14.41 -13.32 -23.45
CA THR A 371 15.76 -13.52 -22.92
C THR A 371 15.72 -14.79 -22.08
N LYS A 372 16.71 -15.68 -22.21
CA LYS A 372 16.75 -16.90 -21.38
C LYS A 372 17.41 -16.57 -20.03
N PRO A 373 16.73 -16.74 -18.87
CA PRO A 373 17.39 -16.72 -17.57
C PRO A 373 18.45 -17.83 -17.47
N SER A 374 19.35 -17.76 -16.49
CA SER A 374 20.43 -18.71 -16.32
C SER A 374 19.91 -20.11 -15.97
N GLU A 375 18.96 -20.21 -15.04
CA GLU A 375 18.34 -21.45 -14.56
C GLU A 375 16.85 -21.56 -14.99
N ASN A 376 16.20 -22.68 -14.63
CA ASN A 376 14.75 -22.83 -14.70
C ASN A 376 14.10 -22.23 -13.45
N GLY A 377 12.80 -21.99 -13.53
CA GLY A 377 11.99 -21.60 -12.37
C GLY A 377 11.27 -20.27 -12.57
N ALA A 378 10.04 -20.22 -12.10
CA ALA A 378 9.20 -19.03 -12.18
C ALA A 378 8.16 -18.98 -11.07
N PHE A 379 7.84 -17.78 -10.60
CA PHE A 379 6.62 -17.48 -9.87
C PHE A 379 5.41 -17.51 -10.83
N ILE A 380 4.24 -17.84 -10.29
CA ILE A 380 2.96 -17.80 -10.99
C ILE A 380 2.21 -16.57 -10.48
N CYS A 381 1.95 -15.62 -11.37
CA CYS A 381 1.39 -14.31 -11.02
C CYS A 381 -0.01 -14.15 -11.61
N ARG A 382 -0.97 -13.69 -10.78
CA ARG A 382 -2.27 -13.17 -11.19
C ARG A 382 -2.12 -11.69 -11.54
N ASN A 383 -2.64 -11.29 -12.71
CA ASN A 383 -2.60 -9.90 -13.18
C ASN A 383 -4.00 -9.27 -13.14
N SER A 384 -4.05 -7.94 -13.13
CA SER A 384 -5.23 -7.07 -13.09
C SER A 384 -5.69 -6.58 -14.47
N TRP A 385 -5.23 -7.16 -15.58
CA TRP A 385 -5.64 -6.77 -16.95
C TRP A 385 -6.83 -7.57 -17.51
N GLY A 386 -7.46 -8.42 -16.70
CA GLY A 386 -8.53 -9.34 -17.08
C GLY A 386 -8.06 -10.57 -17.87
N THR A 387 -8.96 -11.56 -17.96
CA THR A 387 -8.69 -12.91 -18.50
C THR A 387 -8.26 -13.00 -19.98
N LYS A 388 -8.15 -11.87 -20.69
CA LYS A 388 -7.76 -11.83 -22.11
C LYS A 388 -6.24 -11.85 -22.33
N TYR A 389 -5.44 -11.57 -21.31
CA TYR A 389 -3.97 -11.57 -21.37
C TYR A 389 -3.39 -12.75 -20.58
N GLY A 390 -2.18 -13.19 -20.92
CA GLY A 390 -1.54 -14.37 -20.33
C GLY A 390 -2.35 -15.66 -20.54
N ALA A 391 -2.15 -16.60 -19.61
CA ALA A 391 -2.98 -17.77 -19.45
C ALA A 391 -4.22 -17.42 -18.60
N SER A 392 -5.26 -16.90 -19.25
CA SER A 392 -6.52 -16.51 -18.61
C SER A 392 -6.38 -15.46 -17.48
N GLY A 393 -5.43 -14.54 -17.61
CA GLY A 393 -5.10 -13.53 -16.59
C GLY A 393 -3.84 -13.82 -15.77
N TYR A 394 -3.29 -15.04 -15.88
CA TYR A 394 -2.09 -15.45 -15.17
C TYR A 394 -0.85 -15.47 -16.09
N PHE A 395 0.34 -15.28 -15.52
CA PHE A 395 1.61 -15.38 -16.24
C PHE A 395 2.73 -15.95 -15.36
N TYR A 396 3.85 -16.31 -16.00
CA TYR A 396 5.05 -16.78 -15.32
C TYR A 396 6.08 -15.65 -15.20
N LEU A 397 6.52 -15.35 -13.97
CA LEU A 397 7.57 -14.35 -13.68
C LEU A 397 8.88 -15.08 -13.37
N SER A 398 9.94 -14.77 -14.11
CA SER A 398 11.28 -15.35 -13.88
C SER A 398 11.77 -15.08 -12.45
N TYR A 399 12.34 -16.11 -11.79
CA TYR A 399 13.02 -15.94 -10.50
C TYR A 399 14.29 -15.07 -10.54
N GLU A 400 14.76 -14.72 -11.74
CA GLU A 400 15.93 -13.87 -11.97
C GLU A 400 15.55 -12.42 -12.35
N ASP A 401 14.26 -12.07 -12.35
CA ASP A 401 13.75 -10.77 -12.80
C ASP A 401 14.38 -9.61 -12.01
N SER A 402 14.88 -8.61 -12.72
CA SER A 402 15.65 -7.52 -12.11
C SER A 402 14.80 -6.46 -11.41
N ILE A 403 13.49 -6.36 -11.67
CA ILE A 403 12.64 -5.49 -10.85
C ILE A 403 12.30 -6.22 -9.56
N LEU A 404 11.81 -7.46 -9.65
CA LEU A 404 11.53 -8.31 -8.50
C LEU A 404 12.72 -8.36 -7.53
N CYS A 405 13.89 -8.82 -8.01
CA CYS A 405 15.08 -9.01 -7.17
C CYS A 405 15.72 -7.71 -6.62
N ASN A 406 15.13 -6.54 -6.84
CA ASN A 406 15.58 -5.26 -6.27
C ASN A 406 14.46 -4.50 -5.50
N ASN A 407 13.31 -5.14 -5.26
CA ASN A 407 12.18 -4.58 -4.50
C ASN A 407 11.67 -5.58 -3.45
N ASN A 408 10.67 -5.17 -2.65
CA ASN A 408 9.99 -6.04 -1.68
C ASN A 408 8.87 -6.83 -2.36
N VAL A 409 8.47 -7.93 -1.72
CA VAL A 409 7.13 -8.53 -1.86
C VAL A 409 6.41 -8.44 -0.52
N ALA A 410 5.09 -8.27 -0.52
CA ALA A 410 4.29 -8.09 0.70
C ALA A 410 3.22 -9.17 0.87
N ALA A 411 3.22 -9.83 2.04
CA ALA A 411 2.13 -10.69 2.50
C ALA A 411 1.23 -9.93 3.47
N TYR A 412 -0.08 -10.18 3.43
CA TYR A 412 -1.06 -9.51 4.28
C TYR A 412 -1.65 -10.47 5.30
N ASP A 413 -1.85 -9.99 6.53
CA ASP A 413 -2.47 -10.72 7.63
C ASP A 413 -3.66 -9.92 8.17
N CYS A 414 -4.85 -10.48 8.01
CA CYS A 414 -6.14 -9.84 8.27
C CYS A 414 -6.88 -10.52 9.44
N ALA A 415 -7.84 -9.80 10.02
CA ALA A 415 -8.78 -10.29 11.03
C ALA A 415 -10.22 -9.88 10.67
N MET A 416 -11.19 -10.77 10.87
CA MET A 416 -12.64 -10.52 10.78
C MET A 416 -13.28 -10.35 12.17
N PRO A 417 -14.51 -9.82 12.29
CA PRO A 417 -15.13 -9.42 13.58
C PRO A 417 -15.23 -10.49 14.68
N GLU A 418 -15.08 -11.75 14.32
CA GLU A 418 -15.13 -12.93 15.19
C GLU A 418 -13.76 -13.43 15.68
N ASP A 419 -12.64 -12.92 15.14
CA ASP A 419 -11.30 -13.40 15.43
C ASP A 419 -10.73 -12.92 16.78
N ASP A 420 -9.84 -13.74 17.36
CA ASP A 420 -9.15 -13.40 18.61
C ASP A 420 -8.24 -12.16 18.49
N ASN A 421 -7.74 -11.83 17.29
CA ASN A 421 -7.00 -10.60 16.97
C ASN A 421 -7.88 -9.47 16.38
N TRP A 422 -9.21 -9.57 16.43
CA TRP A 422 -10.08 -8.41 16.14
C TRP A 422 -10.10 -7.41 17.29
N TYR A 423 -9.86 -6.13 17.02
CA TYR A 423 -9.84 -5.06 18.01
C TYR A 423 -10.94 -4.02 17.73
N ASP A 424 -11.49 -3.40 18.78
CA ASP A 424 -12.62 -2.45 18.69
C ASP A 424 -12.19 -1.00 18.43
N THR A 425 -10.90 -0.67 18.61
CA THR A 425 -10.34 0.70 18.47
C THR A 425 -8.87 0.63 17.99
N ASN A 426 -8.46 1.60 17.16
CA ASN A 426 -7.09 1.79 16.64
C ASN A 426 -6.66 3.26 16.88
N TYR A 427 -5.86 3.49 17.92
CA TYR A 427 -5.25 4.81 18.18
C TYR A 427 -3.96 4.93 17.38
N GLN A 428 -3.90 5.91 16.49
CA GLN A 428 -2.82 6.14 15.53
C GLN A 428 -2.72 7.63 15.25
N TYR A 429 -1.50 8.10 14.91
CA TYR A 429 -1.18 9.53 14.77
C TYR A 429 -0.30 9.83 13.55
N ALA A 430 -0.16 8.87 12.63
CA ALA A 430 0.53 9.02 11.35
C ALA A 430 -0.33 8.37 10.25
N GLY A 431 -0.72 9.15 9.25
CA GLY A 431 -1.67 8.80 8.19
C GLY A 431 -1.04 8.16 6.95
N PHE A 432 0.10 8.67 6.46
CA PHE A 432 0.75 8.23 5.21
C PHE A 432 2.27 8.06 5.34
N LEU A 433 2.80 6.90 4.90
CA LEU A 433 4.24 6.65 4.80
C LEU A 433 4.90 7.54 3.74
N THR A 434 4.26 7.65 2.57
CA THR A 434 4.74 8.42 1.43
C THR A 434 4.06 9.78 1.32
N HIS A 435 4.85 10.83 1.07
CA HIS A 435 4.37 12.07 0.47
C HIS A 435 4.42 12.00 -1.06
N ILE A 436 3.26 12.14 -1.72
CA ILE A 436 3.13 12.17 -3.19
C ILE A 436 3.54 13.55 -3.70
N LYS A 437 4.46 13.58 -4.67
CA LYS A 437 4.86 14.76 -5.44
C LYS A 437 4.42 14.71 -6.89
N ASP A 438 4.21 13.53 -7.48
CA ASP A 438 3.61 13.34 -8.80
C ASP A 438 2.73 12.07 -8.81
N PRO A 439 1.50 12.10 -9.35
CA PRO A 439 0.59 10.96 -9.34
C PRO A 439 0.89 9.89 -10.40
N ILE A 440 1.87 10.10 -11.29
CA ILE A 440 2.23 9.21 -12.41
C ILE A 440 3.70 8.77 -12.33
N ILE A 441 4.57 9.57 -11.71
CA ILE A 441 6.02 9.34 -11.64
C ILE A 441 6.41 8.97 -10.21
N ASP A 442 6.16 7.71 -9.82
CA ASP A 442 6.43 7.18 -8.47
C ASP A 442 7.85 7.48 -7.95
N GLN A 443 8.84 7.62 -8.86
CA GLN A 443 10.22 7.92 -8.48
C GLN A 443 10.44 9.35 -7.95
N GLU A 444 9.50 10.28 -8.16
CA GLU A 444 9.53 11.64 -7.57
C GLU A 444 8.86 11.71 -6.20
N ASN A 445 8.00 10.75 -5.86
CA ASN A 445 7.37 10.60 -4.54
C ASN A 445 8.41 10.19 -3.48
N VAL A 446 8.17 10.53 -2.21
CA VAL A 446 9.19 10.39 -1.17
C VAL A 446 8.68 9.89 0.18
N VAL A 447 9.52 9.10 0.85
CA VAL A 447 9.38 8.71 2.26
C VAL A 447 10.39 9.50 3.10
N TYR A 448 9.94 9.95 4.28
CA TYR A 448 10.77 10.64 5.27
C TYR A 448 11.20 9.69 6.39
N MET A 449 12.49 9.69 6.72
CA MET A 449 13.04 8.80 7.75
C MET A 449 14.30 9.37 8.40
N PHE A 450 14.61 8.89 9.61
CA PHE A 450 15.91 9.08 10.22
C PHE A 450 16.91 8.01 9.74
N ASP A 451 18.15 8.41 9.50
CA ASP A 451 19.29 7.53 9.19
C ASP A 451 19.55 6.51 10.32
N LYS A 452 20.31 5.45 10.04
CA LYS A 452 20.39 4.27 10.92
C LYS A 452 20.76 4.62 12.36
N ASN A 453 19.86 4.29 13.28
CA ASN A 453 19.97 4.65 14.70
C ASN A 453 19.19 3.64 15.56
N ASN A 454 19.38 3.72 16.88
CA ASN A 454 18.65 2.92 17.87
C ASN A 454 18.03 3.78 18.98
N ALA A 455 17.57 4.99 18.63
CA ALA A 455 16.92 5.89 19.57
C ALA A 455 15.58 5.30 20.04
N GLU A 456 15.28 5.43 21.34
CA GLU A 456 13.98 5.06 21.89
C GLU A 456 12.94 6.09 21.43
N TYR A 457 11.84 5.62 20.87
CA TYR A 457 10.77 6.45 20.32
C TYR A 457 9.41 5.90 20.78
N GLY A 458 8.32 6.64 20.58
CA GLY A 458 7.03 6.21 21.09
C GLY A 458 5.89 7.17 20.81
N ILE A 459 4.69 6.75 21.22
CA ILE A 459 3.48 7.58 21.16
C ILE A 459 2.74 7.61 22.49
N VAL A 460 2.09 8.74 22.75
CA VAL A 460 1.14 8.93 23.85
C VAL A 460 -0.27 8.69 23.34
N PHE A 461 -1.13 8.04 24.13
CA PHE A 461 -2.56 7.93 23.81
C PHE A 461 -3.43 8.14 25.05
N SER A 462 -4.70 8.49 24.83
CA SER A 462 -5.72 8.67 25.87
C SER A 462 -6.99 7.92 25.43
N PRO A 463 -7.48 6.91 26.18
CA PRO A 463 -8.64 6.12 25.76
C PRO A 463 -9.95 6.93 25.64
N GLU A 464 -10.78 6.61 24.65
CA GLU A 464 -12.12 7.19 24.52
C GLU A 464 -13.08 6.69 25.62
N SER A 465 -12.83 5.48 26.13
CA SER A 465 -13.62 4.84 27.18
C SER A 465 -12.73 3.93 28.06
N ASP A 466 -13.32 3.33 29.09
CA ASP A 466 -12.62 2.28 29.85
C ASP A 466 -12.49 1.03 28.98
N GLU A 467 -11.24 0.67 28.67
CA GLU A 467 -10.87 -0.20 27.55
C GLU A 467 -9.83 -1.25 27.95
N GLU A 468 -9.75 -2.33 27.16
CA GLU A 468 -8.81 -3.42 27.33
C GLU A 468 -7.73 -3.36 26.25
N LEU A 469 -6.61 -2.71 26.57
CA LEU A 469 -5.42 -2.70 25.74
C LEU A 469 -4.96 -4.15 25.52
N SER A 470 -4.94 -4.55 24.25
CA SER A 470 -4.80 -5.96 23.84
C SER A 470 -3.67 -6.18 22.84
N ALA A 471 -3.27 -5.16 22.07
CA ALA A 471 -2.11 -5.20 21.18
C ALA A 471 -1.58 -3.79 20.88
N PHE A 472 -0.42 -3.74 20.24
CA PHE A 472 0.13 -2.55 19.59
C PHE A 472 0.84 -2.99 18.31
N GLY A 473 1.05 -2.08 17.37
CA GLY A 473 1.81 -2.40 16.17
C GLY A 473 2.59 -1.21 15.62
N TYR A 474 3.65 -1.49 14.87
CA TYR A 474 4.53 -0.47 14.29
C TYR A 474 5.18 -0.95 13.01
N PHE A 475 5.65 0.02 12.21
CA PHE A 475 6.42 -0.24 11.00
C PHE A 475 7.92 -0.38 11.31
N THR A 476 8.60 -1.35 10.69
CA THR A 476 10.06 -1.50 10.75
C THR A 476 10.67 -1.69 9.36
N MET A 477 11.75 -0.97 9.11
CA MET A 477 12.59 -1.11 7.92
C MET A 477 13.50 -2.34 7.95
N SER A 478 13.44 -3.22 8.96
CA SER A 478 14.43 -4.26 9.21
C SER A 478 13.85 -5.67 9.33
N THR A 479 14.31 -6.59 8.46
CA THR A 479 14.21 -8.04 8.72
C THR A 479 14.94 -8.42 10.01
N LEU A 480 14.51 -9.47 10.72
CA LEU A 480 15.01 -9.89 12.04
C LEU A 480 15.03 -8.74 13.05
N SER A 481 13.90 -8.08 13.26
CA SER A 481 13.72 -7.11 14.36
C SER A 481 13.73 -7.84 15.72
N ASN A 482 14.18 -7.16 16.78
CA ASN A 482 14.25 -7.69 18.14
C ASN A 482 14.20 -6.52 19.11
N ASP A 483 13.12 -5.77 19.04
CA ASP A 483 12.94 -4.53 19.79
C ASP A 483 12.25 -4.85 21.13
N THR A 484 12.35 -3.95 22.11
CA THR A 484 11.65 -4.11 23.39
C THR A 484 10.63 -2.97 23.52
N VAL A 485 9.35 -3.29 23.71
CA VAL A 485 8.30 -2.32 23.94
C VAL A 485 7.94 -2.26 25.42
N SER A 486 7.73 -1.06 25.96
CA SER A 486 7.30 -0.84 27.35
C SER A 486 6.22 0.22 27.43
N ILE A 487 5.21 0.00 28.28
CA ILE A 487 4.02 0.86 28.38
C ILE A 487 3.88 1.39 29.81
N TYR A 488 3.63 2.69 29.95
CA TYR A 488 3.60 3.41 31.22
C TYR A 488 2.33 4.26 31.35
N GLU A 489 1.74 4.34 32.55
CA GLU A 489 0.72 5.36 32.86
C GLU A 489 1.43 6.70 33.14
N LEU A 490 0.97 7.78 32.51
CA LEU A 490 1.53 9.12 32.70
C LEU A 490 0.84 9.85 33.88
N PRO A 491 1.58 10.68 34.63
CA PRO A 491 0.97 11.54 35.64
C PRO A 491 0.20 12.70 34.98
N GLY A 492 -1.12 12.73 35.21
CA GLY A 492 -2.03 13.76 34.70
C GLY A 492 -3.46 13.25 34.66
N GLU A 493 -4.36 14.12 34.19
CA GLU A 493 -5.66 13.73 33.63
C GLU A 493 -5.57 13.84 32.08
N ALA A 494 -6.59 13.40 31.36
CA ALA A 494 -6.56 13.38 29.89
C ALA A 494 -6.71 14.76 29.22
N ASP A 495 -7.09 15.81 29.95
CA ASP A 495 -7.32 17.14 29.38
C ASP A 495 -6.04 17.96 29.14
N GLY A 496 -6.13 18.91 28.20
CA GLY A 496 -5.00 19.70 27.73
C GLY A 496 -4.08 18.98 26.73
N SER A 497 -3.20 19.75 26.09
CA SER A 497 -2.16 19.26 25.18
C SER A 497 -1.19 18.30 25.89
N ASN A 498 -0.52 17.43 25.13
CA ASN A 498 0.54 16.59 25.68
C ASN A 498 1.79 17.42 25.98
N ALA A 499 2.55 17.06 27.01
CA ALA A 499 3.68 17.86 27.48
C ALA A 499 4.82 17.88 26.46
N ASP A 500 5.59 18.99 26.41
CA ASP A 500 6.75 19.10 25.50
C ASP A 500 7.81 18.01 25.75
N TYR A 501 7.84 17.45 26.97
CA TYR A 501 8.67 16.29 27.33
C TYR A 501 8.07 15.50 28.50
N TYR A 502 8.49 14.25 28.64
CA TYR A 502 8.29 13.41 29.82
C TYR A 502 9.63 12.89 30.34
N SER A 503 9.92 13.06 31.64
CA SER A 503 11.13 12.45 32.23
C SER A 503 10.94 10.95 32.44
N ILE A 504 11.88 10.16 31.96
CA ILE A 504 11.92 8.70 32.14
C ILE A 504 12.00 8.34 33.63
N SER A 505 12.59 9.20 34.46
CA SER A 505 12.59 9.04 35.92
C SER A 505 11.19 9.13 36.57
N VAL A 506 10.24 9.81 35.90
CA VAL A 506 8.86 10.03 36.34
C VAL A 506 7.93 8.93 35.80
N LEU A 507 8.24 8.34 34.65
CA LEU A 507 7.54 7.15 34.12
C LEU A 507 7.59 5.95 35.10
N GLY A 508 8.65 5.87 35.91
CA GLY A 508 8.74 4.92 37.03
C GLY A 508 9.00 3.49 36.58
N SER A 509 8.04 2.59 36.81
CA SER A 509 8.08 1.19 36.36
C SER A 509 6.98 0.96 35.33
N PRO A 510 7.27 0.28 34.20
CA PRO A 510 6.26 0.03 33.19
C PRO A 510 5.17 -0.92 33.72
N ILE A 511 3.97 -0.77 33.17
CA ILE A 511 2.84 -1.67 33.37
C ILE A 511 3.16 -3.03 32.75
N ILE A 512 3.77 -3.01 31.55
CA ILE A 512 4.27 -4.18 30.84
C ILE A 512 5.54 -3.82 30.07
N THR A 513 6.44 -4.80 29.95
CA THR A 513 7.57 -4.82 29.03
C THR A 513 7.52 -6.12 28.25
N MET A 514 7.66 -6.05 26.92
CA MET A 514 7.56 -7.19 26.02
C MET A 514 8.66 -7.11 24.94
N ASP A 515 9.34 -8.23 24.71
CA ASP A 515 10.24 -8.39 23.56
C ASP A 515 9.40 -8.63 22.30
N CYS A 516 9.68 -7.86 21.25
CA CYS A 516 8.89 -7.76 20.02
C CYS A 516 9.80 -8.05 18.83
N LYS A 517 9.57 -9.19 18.18
CA LYS A 517 10.40 -9.69 17.07
C LYS A 517 9.56 -9.94 15.82
N SER A 518 10.09 -9.54 14.66
CA SER A 518 9.61 -9.94 13.34
C SER A 518 10.77 -10.48 12.51
N ILE A 519 10.54 -11.54 11.75
CA ILE A 519 11.49 -12.08 10.80
C ILE A 519 11.55 -11.18 9.56
N THR A 520 10.40 -10.70 9.12
CA THR A 520 10.20 -9.80 7.98
C THR A 520 10.24 -8.32 8.42
N GLY A 521 10.32 -7.41 7.43
CA GLY A 521 10.06 -5.98 7.66
C GLY A 521 8.59 -5.64 7.39
N GLY A 522 8.29 -4.35 7.29
CA GLY A 522 6.93 -3.87 7.04
C GLY A 522 6.19 -3.55 8.35
N TYR A 523 4.88 -3.76 8.39
CA TYR A 523 4.03 -3.43 9.54
C TYR A 523 3.65 -4.67 10.36
N HIS A 524 3.87 -4.62 11.68
CA HIS A 524 3.61 -5.75 12.59
C HIS A 524 2.77 -5.39 13.80
N THR A 525 1.84 -6.26 14.19
CA THR A 525 0.97 -6.13 15.36
C THR A 525 1.26 -7.21 16.42
N PHE A 526 1.83 -6.77 17.54
CA PHE A 526 2.21 -7.59 18.67
C PHE A 526 1.07 -7.68 19.70
N SER A 527 0.55 -8.90 19.89
CA SER A 527 -0.52 -9.18 20.86
C SER A 527 0.01 -9.31 22.29
N LEU A 528 -0.66 -8.67 23.25
CA LEU A 528 -0.30 -8.76 24.67
C LEU A 528 -0.74 -10.08 25.30
N THR A 529 0.21 -10.79 25.91
CA THR A 529 -0.06 -12.02 26.69
C THR A 529 -0.94 -11.78 27.92
N GLU A 530 -0.79 -10.62 28.57
CA GLU A 530 -1.68 -10.17 29.64
C GLU A 530 -2.32 -8.83 29.24
N LYS A 531 -3.65 -8.82 29.17
CA LYS A 531 -4.48 -7.66 28.81
C LYS A 531 -4.47 -6.59 29.90
N ILE A 532 -4.44 -5.32 29.50
CA ILE A 532 -4.30 -4.18 30.41
C ILE A 532 -5.56 -3.33 30.39
N GLU A 533 -6.15 -3.11 31.56
CA GLU A 533 -7.29 -2.19 31.73
C GLU A 533 -6.78 -0.75 31.68
N VAL A 534 -7.10 -0.03 30.60
CA VAL A 534 -6.77 1.40 30.40
C VAL A 534 -8.01 2.27 30.61
N LYS A 535 -7.81 3.49 31.12
CA LYS A 535 -8.90 4.35 31.62
C LYS A 535 -9.09 5.60 30.80
N LYS A 536 -10.36 5.99 30.60
CA LYS A 536 -10.75 7.14 29.77
C LYS A 536 -9.98 8.43 30.12
N ASP A 537 -9.92 8.74 31.41
CA ASP A 537 -9.40 10.03 31.88
C ASP A 537 -7.88 9.97 32.17
N LYS A 538 -7.15 9.05 31.51
CA LYS A 538 -5.72 8.79 31.69
C LYS A 538 -4.95 8.85 30.38
N LYS A 539 -3.72 9.37 30.46
CA LYS A 539 -2.73 9.31 29.38
C LYS A 539 -1.76 8.16 29.63
N TYR A 540 -1.35 7.47 28.58
CA TYR A 540 -0.36 6.40 28.60
C TYR A 540 0.68 6.64 27.52
N ILE A 541 1.94 6.28 27.76
CA ILE A 541 3.00 6.28 26.74
C ILE A 541 3.45 4.86 26.45
N LEU A 542 3.51 4.52 25.16
CA LEU A 542 4.16 3.32 24.65
C LEU A 542 5.54 3.75 24.12
N VAL A 543 6.60 3.14 24.66
CA VAL A 543 8.00 3.38 24.25
C VAL A 543 8.56 2.12 23.59
N ILE A 544 9.05 2.28 22.37
CA ILE A 544 9.73 1.27 21.56
C ILE A 544 11.24 1.51 21.69
N LYS A 545 11.97 0.46 22.06
CA LYS A 545 13.44 0.44 22.14
C LYS A 545 14.00 -0.46 21.03
N PRO A 546 14.59 0.11 19.97
CA PRO A 546 15.26 -0.67 18.93
C PRO A 546 16.35 -1.59 19.49
N GLY A 547 16.31 -2.87 19.12
CA GLY A 547 17.33 -3.86 19.47
C GLY A 547 18.64 -3.70 18.70
N LYS A 548 18.60 -2.99 17.57
CA LYS A 548 19.71 -2.71 16.65
C LYS A 548 19.55 -1.35 15.99
N GLU A 549 20.58 -0.91 15.27
CA GLU A 549 20.49 0.29 14.43
C GLU A 549 19.60 -0.01 13.20
N GLN A 550 18.51 0.74 13.05
CA GLN A 550 17.56 0.64 11.92
C GLN A 550 17.21 2.05 11.40
N TYR A 551 16.68 2.13 10.18
CA TYR A 551 16.01 3.34 9.70
C TYR A 551 14.66 3.51 10.43
N LEU A 552 14.32 4.73 10.83
CA LEU A 552 13.05 5.04 11.49
C LEU A 552 12.23 5.97 10.60
N VAL A 553 11.19 5.41 9.97
CA VAL A 553 10.22 6.17 9.14
C VAL A 553 9.30 7.00 10.03
N TYR A 554 8.97 8.20 9.57
CA TYR A 554 7.99 9.08 10.20
C TYR A 554 7.17 9.79 9.13
N GLU A 555 5.89 10.03 9.41
CA GLU A 555 5.13 11.02 8.65
C GLU A 555 5.66 12.41 9.00
N LYS A 556 5.88 13.24 7.98
CA LYS A 556 6.35 14.61 8.16
C LYS A 556 5.18 15.57 8.14
N ALA A 557 5.10 16.46 9.12
CA ALA A 557 4.08 17.50 9.15
C ALA A 557 4.38 18.54 8.07
N MET A 558 3.37 18.85 7.24
CA MET A 558 3.50 19.74 6.10
C MET A 558 2.13 20.24 5.60
N ASP A 559 2.14 21.45 5.03
CA ASP A 559 1.07 22.01 4.20
C ASP A 559 1.73 22.39 2.87
N TYR A 560 1.48 21.60 1.82
CA TYR A 560 2.25 21.69 0.57
C TYR A 560 1.39 21.38 -0.67
N THR A 561 1.51 22.23 -1.69
CA THR A 561 0.86 22.06 -2.99
C THR A 561 1.91 21.91 -4.10
N THR A 562 1.76 20.89 -4.96
CA THR A 562 2.62 20.62 -6.12
C THR A 562 2.32 21.55 -7.31
N GLU A 563 3.08 21.45 -8.40
CA GLU A 563 2.65 22.00 -9.70
C GLU A 563 1.58 21.11 -10.37
N GLN A 564 0.98 21.58 -11.48
CA GLN A 564 -0.13 20.84 -12.12
C GLN A 564 0.35 19.60 -12.88
N HIS A 565 -0.21 18.44 -12.52
CA HIS A 565 0.09 17.14 -13.12
C HIS A 565 -0.84 16.79 -14.28
N LYS A 566 -0.46 15.76 -15.05
CA LYS A 566 -1.24 15.28 -16.20
C LYS A 566 -1.26 13.78 -16.30
N ASP A 567 -2.38 13.24 -16.76
CA ASP A 567 -2.49 11.83 -17.09
C ASP A 567 -1.74 11.48 -18.39
N GLU A 568 -1.67 10.18 -18.68
CA GLU A 568 -1.08 9.63 -19.91
C GLU A 568 -1.75 10.14 -21.21
N TRP A 569 -2.95 10.71 -21.13
CA TRP A 569 -3.68 11.31 -22.26
C TRP A 569 -3.57 12.84 -22.33
N HIS A 570 -2.79 13.44 -21.43
CA HIS A 570 -2.56 14.87 -21.27
C HIS A 570 -3.77 15.72 -20.82
N ASN A 571 -4.77 15.10 -20.18
CA ASN A 571 -5.71 15.86 -19.35
C ASN A 571 -4.96 16.49 -18.17
N ASN A 572 -5.52 17.55 -17.59
CA ASN A 572 -4.99 18.13 -16.36
C ASN A 572 -5.57 17.39 -15.15
N LEU A 573 -4.70 16.82 -14.31
CA LEU A 573 -5.08 16.21 -13.03
C LEU A 573 -5.20 17.27 -11.92
N GLY A 574 -4.72 18.50 -12.17
CA GLY A 574 -4.57 19.52 -11.13
C GLY A 574 -3.25 19.37 -10.36
N SER A 575 -3.05 20.22 -9.37
CA SER A 575 -2.01 20.04 -8.35
C SER A 575 -2.49 19.05 -7.29
N ILE A 576 -1.56 18.37 -6.63
CA ILE A 576 -1.83 17.68 -5.37
C ILE A 576 -1.59 18.66 -4.23
N HIS A 577 -2.54 18.78 -3.31
CA HIS A 577 -2.34 19.37 -1.99
C HIS A 577 -2.18 18.24 -0.98
N THR A 578 -1.24 18.37 -0.04
CA THR A 578 -1.05 17.45 1.09
C THR A 578 -0.98 18.27 2.37
N VAL A 579 -1.79 17.88 3.34
CA VAL A 579 -1.82 18.39 4.71
C VAL A 579 -1.60 17.22 5.65
N ASN A 580 -0.47 17.25 6.34
CA ASN A 580 -0.13 16.32 7.41
C ASN A 580 0.15 17.15 8.67
N THR A 581 -0.48 16.81 9.79
CA THR A 581 -0.47 17.62 11.02
C THR A 581 0.37 16.93 12.10
N ALA A 582 1.37 17.63 12.65
CA ALA A 582 2.07 17.13 13.84
C ALA A 582 1.07 17.03 15.00
N SER A 583 0.71 15.81 15.37
CA SER A 583 -0.36 15.52 16.34
C SER A 583 0.01 15.97 17.76
N GLY A 584 1.31 16.04 18.06
CA GLY A 584 1.82 16.20 19.41
C GLY A 584 1.68 14.93 20.26
N HIS A 585 1.46 13.76 19.66
CA HIS A 585 1.43 12.46 20.33
C HIS A 585 2.74 11.67 20.19
N SER A 586 3.59 11.96 19.20
CA SER A 586 4.89 11.30 19.01
C SER A 586 6.03 11.87 19.86
N TYR A 587 6.91 10.98 20.34
CA TYR A 587 8.03 11.30 21.24
C TYR A 587 9.32 10.55 20.85
N LEU A 588 10.47 11.22 20.99
CA LEU A 588 11.81 10.67 20.72
C LEU A 588 12.74 10.95 21.92
N VAL A 589 13.61 10.00 22.28
CA VAL A 589 14.51 10.15 23.44
C VAL A 589 15.61 11.19 23.21
N ASP A 590 15.94 11.92 24.27
CA ASP A 590 17.03 12.88 24.31
C ASP A 590 18.42 12.21 24.36
N ARG A 591 19.49 12.95 24.05
CA ARG A 591 20.89 12.47 24.06
C ARG A 591 21.35 11.93 25.42
N THR A 592 20.74 12.38 26.52
CA THR A 592 21.11 11.95 27.87
C THR A 592 20.41 10.66 28.29
N GLY A 593 19.34 10.25 27.59
CA GLY A 593 18.54 9.07 27.93
C GLY A 593 17.66 9.26 29.18
N ASN A 594 17.27 10.51 29.49
CA ASN A 594 16.48 10.84 30.68
C ASN A 594 15.12 11.46 30.34
N TYR A 595 14.91 11.91 29.11
CA TYR A 595 13.70 12.59 28.66
C TYR A 595 13.21 12.05 27.32
N MET A 596 11.91 11.78 27.21
CA MET A 596 11.20 11.61 25.95
C MET A 596 10.71 13.00 25.51
N LEU A 597 11.10 13.49 24.33
CA LEU A 597 10.79 14.84 23.83
C LEU A 597 9.70 14.77 22.75
N ARG A 598 8.67 15.62 22.85
CA ARG A 598 7.58 15.67 21.87
C ARG A 598 8.11 16.07 20.49
N GLN A 599 7.53 15.51 19.45
CA GLN A 599 7.92 15.75 18.06
C GLN A 599 6.91 16.71 17.41
N ASP A 600 7.28 17.98 17.26
CA ASP A 600 6.37 19.05 16.78
C ASP A 600 6.37 19.24 15.25
N GLU A 601 7.00 18.33 14.51
CA GLU A 601 7.16 18.40 13.05
C GLU A 601 6.89 17.06 12.33
N ARG A 602 6.53 16.00 13.07
CA ARG A 602 6.50 14.61 12.57
C ARG A 602 5.83 13.66 13.55
N ASP A 603 5.27 12.58 13.02
CA ASP A 603 4.70 11.50 13.81
C ASP A 603 5.18 10.11 13.38
N PHE A 604 5.27 9.19 14.34
CA PHE A 604 5.80 7.84 14.12
C PHE A 604 4.70 6.86 13.75
N PHE A 605 5.04 5.91 12.86
CA PHE A 605 4.17 4.82 12.44
C PHE A 605 4.00 3.75 13.52
N VAL A 606 3.29 4.12 14.60
CA VAL A 606 2.93 3.30 15.75
C VAL A 606 1.43 3.40 15.97
N LYS A 607 0.79 2.27 16.30
CA LYS A 607 -0.65 2.15 16.50
C LYS A 607 -0.95 1.29 17.74
N ILE A 608 -2.05 1.59 18.41
CA ILE A 608 -2.42 0.98 19.69
C ILE A 608 -3.84 0.44 19.62
N TYR A 609 -3.99 -0.84 19.98
CA TYR A 609 -5.20 -1.61 19.73
C TYR A 609 -5.88 -2.06 21.02
N THR A 610 -7.13 -1.63 21.19
CA THR A 610 -7.94 -1.94 22.39
C THR A 610 -9.19 -2.72 22.01
N LYS A 611 -9.72 -3.49 22.98
CA LYS A 611 -11.08 -4.04 22.94
C LYS A 611 -11.94 -3.26 23.94
N LYS A 612 -13.18 -2.95 23.58
CA LYS A 612 -14.08 -2.17 24.45
C LYS A 612 -14.58 -3.08 25.57
N ILE A 613 -14.62 -2.60 26.82
CA ILE A 613 -15.06 -3.42 27.96
C ILE A 613 -16.57 -3.64 27.90
N ARG A 614 -16.96 -4.70 27.18
CA ARG A 614 -18.35 -5.15 26.99
C ARG A 614 -18.87 -5.69 28.32
N ASN A 615 -19.38 -4.79 29.16
CA ASN A 615 -20.09 -5.14 30.40
C ASN A 615 -21.22 -6.12 30.07
N ILE A 616 -21.02 -7.40 30.40
CA ILE A 616 -22.06 -8.43 30.33
C ILE A 616 -23.02 -8.17 31.49
N ASP A 617 -23.92 -7.22 31.26
CA ASP A 617 -25.06 -6.97 32.14
C ASP A 617 -25.84 -8.28 32.25
N LEU A 618 -25.98 -8.79 33.48
CA LEU A 618 -26.51 -10.13 33.73
C LEU A 618 -28.02 -10.17 33.47
N ILE A 619 -28.41 -10.34 32.21
CA ILE A 619 -29.80 -10.60 31.77
C ILE A 619 -30.19 -12.04 32.14
N THR A 620 -30.14 -12.36 33.43
CA THR A 620 -30.81 -13.52 34.02
C THR A 620 -32.29 -13.19 34.21
N LYS A 621 -33.13 -13.58 33.25
CA LYS A 621 -34.60 -13.61 33.36
C LYS A 621 -35.19 -14.83 32.66
#